data_AF-A0A8B7AHK6-F1
#
_entry.id   AF-A0A8B7AHK6-F1
#
_cell.length_a   1.000
_cell.length_b   1.000
_cell.length_c   1.000
_cell.angle_alpha   90.00
_cell.angle_beta   90.00
_cell.angle_gamma   90.00
#
_symmetry.space_group_name_H-M   'P 1'
#
loop_
_entity.id
_entity.type
_entity.pdbx_description
1 polymer ?
#
loop_
_entity_poly.entity_id
_entity_poly.type
_entity_poly.pdbx_seq_one_letter_code
_entity_poly.pdbx_strand_id
1 'polypeptide(L)'
;MGPRGTGFLVALLVLGLCALAAGGKPAPCQCSRLSPDNRKNCGFPGITSSQCFDVGCCFDSTVPGVPWCFTPLPMQGSEQCVMEVKDRKNCGYPGISQEDCASRNCCFSDTIPEVPWCFFPLSVQA
;
A
#
# COMPACT_ATOMS: atom_id res chain seq x y z
N MET A 1 -35.20 -29.79 44.53
CA MET A 1 -35.38 -28.36 44.89
C MET A 1 -34.04 -27.85 45.40
N GLY A 2 -33.36 -26.79 44.97
CA GLY A 2 -33.49 -25.67 44.01
C GLY A 2 -32.14 -24.90 44.08
N PRO A 3 -31.98 -23.67 43.56
CA PRO A 3 -32.74 -22.93 42.56
C PRO A 3 -31.92 -22.63 41.27
N ARG A 4 -32.64 -22.08 40.30
CA ARG A 4 -32.18 -21.56 39.00
C ARG A 4 -31.33 -20.30 39.18
N GLY A 5 -30.15 -20.29 38.58
CA GLY A 5 -29.27 -19.12 38.45
C GLY A 5 -29.15 -18.68 36.99
N THR A 6 -30.26 -18.25 36.39
CA THR A 6 -30.27 -17.41 35.18
C THR A 6 -29.63 -16.06 35.53
N GLY A 7 -28.33 -15.91 35.29
CA GLY A 7 -27.61 -14.69 35.71
C GLY A 7 -26.20 -14.49 35.16
N PHE A 8 -25.79 -15.19 34.09
CA PHE A 8 -24.47 -14.99 33.45
C PHE A 8 -24.55 -14.87 31.93
N LEU A 9 -25.70 -14.43 31.39
CA LEU A 9 -25.89 -14.21 29.95
C LEU A 9 -25.60 -12.77 29.49
N VAL A 10 -25.09 -11.88 30.35
CA VAL A 10 -24.84 -10.47 29.97
C VAL A 10 -23.57 -9.91 30.62
N ALA A 11 -22.45 -10.64 30.49
CA ALA A 11 -21.12 -10.06 30.72
C ALA A 11 -20.45 -9.78 29.37
N LEU A 12 -20.91 -8.69 28.75
CA LEU A 12 -20.09 -7.76 27.97
C LEU A 12 -19.37 -8.33 26.74
N LEU A 13 -20.22 -8.55 25.74
CA LEU A 13 -19.99 -8.65 24.30
C LEU A 13 -19.31 -7.42 23.64
N VAL A 14 -18.44 -6.66 24.34
CA VAL A 14 -17.84 -5.42 23.78
C VAL A 14 -16.38 -5.19 24.20
N LEU A 15 -15.50 -6.15 23.92
CA LEU A 15 -14.11 -5.85 23.58
C LEU A 15 -14.02 -6.02 22.06
N GLY A 16 -14.58 -5.08 21.31
CA GLY A 16 -13.79 -3.92 20.94
C GLY A 16 -12.79 -4.33 19.86
N LEU A 17 -13.31 -4.82 18.73
CA LEU A 17 -12.59 -4.96 17.46
C LEU A 17 -12.14 -3.58 16.96
N CYS A 18 -11.23 -2.93 17.69
CA CYS A 18 -10.31 -2.01 17.06
C CYS A 18 -9.20 -2.86 16.45
N ALA A 19 -9.51 -3.47 15.30
CA ALA A 19 -8.48 -3.66 14.31
C ALA A 19 -8.03 -2.25 13.94
N LEU A 20 -7.03 -1.73 14.66
CA LEU A 20 -6.19 -0.68 14.15
C LEU A 20 -5.65 -1.27 12.86
N ALA A 21 -6.27 -0.91 11.73
CA ALA A 21 -5.56 -0.84 10.47
C ALA A 21 -4.50 0.25 10.68
N ALA A 22 -3.46 -0.09 11.44
CA ALA A 22 -2.24 0.66 11.51
C ALA A 22 -1.63 0.51 10.12
N GLY A 23 -2.10 1.34 9.19
CA GLY A 23 -1.38 1.59 7.96
C GLY A 23 -0.02 2.11 8.39
N GLY A 24 0.99 1.24 8.36
CA GLY A 24 2.36 1.66 8.64
C GLY A 24 2.73 2.82 7.73
N LYS A 25 3.64 3.70 8.20
CA LYS A 25 4.15 4.79 7.38
C LYS A 25 4.65 4.24 6.05
N PRO A 26 4.26 4.83 4.91
CA PRO A 26 4.71 4.36 3.60
C PRO A 26 6.24 4.39 3.49
N ALA A 27 6.79 3.44 2.76
CA ALA A 27 8.19 3.46 2.41
C ALA A 27 8.50 4.63 1.45
N PRO A 28 9.72 5.19 1.44
CA PRO A 28 10.07 6.35 0.62
C PRO A 28 9.71 6.18 -0.86
N CYS A 29 10.02 5.01 -1.45
CA CYS A 29 9.75 4.72 -2.85
C CYS A 29 8.25 4.72 -3.21
N GLN A 30 7.35 4.49 -2.25
CA GLN A 30 5.90 4.57 -2.51
C GLN A 30 5.41 5.99 -2.74
N CYS A 31 6.11 6.96 -2.16
CA CYS A 31 5.79 8.36 -2.27
C CYS A 31 6.56 9.02 -3.43
N SER A 32 7.87 8.79 -3.50
CA SER A 32 8.76 9.49 -4.43
C SER A 32 8.61 9.05 -5.88
N ARG A 33 8.18 7.80 -6.13
CA ARG A 33 8.00 7.26 -7.49
C ARG A 33 6.59 7.44 -8.05
N LEU A 34 5.68 8.09 -7.31
CA LEU A 34 4.34 8.41 -7.82
C LEU A 34 4.35 9.77 -8.50
N SER A 35 4.07 9.81 -9.81
CA SER A 35 3.92 11.06 -10.54
C SER A 35 2.81 11.94 -9.94
N PRO A 36 3.03 13.27 -9.82
CA PRO A 36 2.03 14.20 -9.29
C PRO A 36 0.63 14.08 -9.93
N ASP A 37 0.56 13.88 -11.25
CA ASP A 37 -0.70 13.78 -11.99
C ASP A 37 -1.51 12.53 -11.64
N ASN A 38 -0.86 11.51 -11.08
CA ASN A 38 -1.48 10.24 -10.69
C ASN A 38 -1.80 10.17 -9.19
N ARG A 39 -1.53 11.25 -8.43
CA ARG A 39 -1.84 11.32 -7.00
C ARG A 39 -3.35 11.28 -6.77
N LYS A 40 -3.78 10.39 -5.88
CA LYS A 40 -5.16 10.32 -5.40
C LYS A 40 -5.20 10.86 -3.98
N ASN A 41 -6.12 11.79 -3.72
CA ASN A 41 -6.25 12.40 -2.39
C ASN A 41 -6.43 11.32 -1.31
N CYS A 42 -5.65 11.44 -0.26
CA CYS A 42 -5.81 10.70 0.98
C CYS A 42 -5.89 11.71 2.12
N GLY A 43 -6.94 11.67 2.93
CA GLY A 43 -7.11 12.63 4.03
C GLY A 43 -7.98 13.84 3.68
N PHE A 44 -8.06 14.78 4.62
CA PHE A 44 -8.99 15.90 4.60
C PHE A 44 -8.31 17.23 4.22
N PRO A 45 -9.05 18.25 3.73
CA PRO A 45 -8.48 19.56 3.42
C PRO A 45 -7.78 20.21 4.63
N GLY A 46 -6.56 20.70 4.43
CA GLY A 46 -5.76 21.30 5.51
C GLY A 46 -5.05 20.31 6.43
N ILE A 47 -5.04 19.01 6.09
CA ILE A 47 -4.26 17.99 6.82
C ILE A 47 -2.77 18.38 6.86
N THR A 48 -2.16 18.22 8.05
CA THR A 48 -0.72 18.44 8.21
C THR A 48 0.10 17.27 7.65
N SER A 49 1.38 17.51 7.36
CA SER A 49 2.31 16.47 6.93
C SER A 49 2.35 15.27 7.89
N SER A 50 2.45 15.51 9.20
CA SER A 50 2.45 14.43 10.20
C SER A 50 1.16 13.62 10.16
N GLN A 51 -0.01 14.29 10.21
CA GLN A 51 -1.30 13.61 10.19
C GLN A 51 -1.47 12.78 8.92
N CYS A 52 -0.97 13.26 7.78
CA CYS A 52 -0.99 12.52 6.52
C CYS A 52 -0.20 11.20 6.60
N PHE A 53 1.03 11.26 7.12
CA PHE A 53 1.85 10.05 7.31
C PHE A 53 1.27 9.12 8.38
N ASP A 54 0.68 9.67 9.44
CA ASP A 54 0.10 8.90 10.54
C ASP A 54 -1.15 8.11 10.13
N VAL A 55 -1.86 8.54 9.06
CA VAL A 55 -2.94 7.77 8.43
C VAL A 55 -2.45 6.85 7.30
N GLY A 56 -1.13 6.64 7.19
CA GLY A 56 -0.54 5.72 6.22
C GLY A 56 -0.46 6.27 4.79
N CYS A 57 -0.43 7.59 4.63
CA CYS A 57 -0.37 8.26 3.33
C CYS A 57 0.93 9.04 3.11
N CYS A 58 1.16 9.44 1.86
CA CYS A 58 2.32 10.21 1.46
C CYS A 58 2.00 11.71 1.46
N PHE A 59 2.93 12.54 1.91
CA PHE A 59 2.78 14.00 1.88
C PHE A 59 3.84 14.66 0.99
N ASP A 60 3.43 15.53 0.07
CA ASP A 60 4.30 16.43 -0.69
C ASP A 60 3.53 17.67 -1.16
N SER A 61 3.93 18.84 -0.67
CA SER A 61 3.34 20.14 -1.00
C SER A 61 4.15 20.95 -2.02
N THR A 62 5.18 20.36 -2.64
CA THR A 62 6.06 21.08 -3.59
C THR A 62 5.40 21.33 -4.95
N VAL A 63 4.37 20.57 -5.30
CA VAL A 63 3.64 20.69 -6.58
C VAL A 63 2.25 21.29 -6.32
N PRO A 64 1.93 22.47 -6.90
CA PRO A 64 0.60 23.06 -6.79
C PRO A 64 -0.40 22.36 -7.71
N GLY A 65 -1.69 22.45 -7.38
CA GLY A 65 -2.77 21.93 -8.23
C GLY A 65 -3.00 20.43 -8.17
N VAL A 66 -2.24 19.70 -7.35
CA VAL A 66 -2.40 18.25 -7.11
C VAL A 66 -2.63 17.96 -5.61
N PRO A 67 -3.15 16.78 -5.24
CA PRO A 67 -3.28 16.41 -3.83
C PRO A 67 -1.92 16.38 -3.11
N TRP A 68 -1.83 17.11 -1.99
CA TRP A 68 -0.62 17.14 -1.16
C TRP A 68 -0.51 15.94 -0.23
N CYS A 69 -1.64 15.47 0.32
CA CYS A 69 -1.70 14.18 0.98
C CYS A 69 -2.34 13.17 0.03
N PHE A 70 -1.64 12.09 -0.26
CA PHE A 70 -2.02 11.16 -1.32
C PHE A 70 -1.74 9.70 -0.99
N THR A 71 -2.52 8.81 -1.62
CA THR A 71 -2.36 7.37 -1.45
C THR A 71 -1.01 6.91 -2.00
N PRO A 72 -0.22 6.15 -1.23
CA PRO A 72 1.06 5.59 -1.69
C PRO A 72 0.89 4.60 -2.85
N LEU A 73 1.94 4.40 -3.64
CA LEU A 73 2.02 3.20 -4.49
C LEU A 73 1.95 1.92 -3.65
N PRO A 74 1.39 0.81 -4.15
CA PRO A 74 1.36 -0.44 -3.41
C PRO A 74 2.78 -0.99 -3.17
N MET A 75 2.99 -1.58 -1.99
CA MET A 75 4.19 -2.37 -1.70
C MET A 75 4.21 -3.64 -2.57
N GLN A 76 5.38 -3.96 -3.15
CA GLN A 76 5.55 -5.08 -4.08
C GLN A 76 6.66 -6.03 -3.62
N GLY A 77 6.53 -6.60 -2.42
CA GLY A 77 7.52 -7.50 -1.79
C GLY A 77 8.84 -6.83 -1.37
N SER A 78 9.27 -5.77 -2.07
CA SER A 78 10.47 -4.98 -1.80
C SER A 78 10.35 -3.58 -2.42
N GLU A 79 11.08 -2.60 -1.89
CA GLU A 79 11.07 -1.21 -2.40
C GLU A 79 11.54 -1.09 -3.86
N GLN A 80 12.44 -1.96 -4.30
CA GLN A 80 12.93 -2.01 -5.68
C GLN A 80 11.82 -2.31 -6.70
N CYS A 81 10.74 -2.96 -6.27
CA CYS A 81 9.61 -3.31 -7.11
C CYS A 81 8.48 -2.27 -7.10
N VAL A 82 8.62 -1.21 -6.29
CA VAL A 82 7.62 -0.14 -6.19
C VAL A 82 7.80 0.83 -7.34
N MET A 83 6.84 0.88 -8.24
CA MET A 83 6.81 1.80 -9.38
C MET A 83 5.40 1.94 -9.94
N GLU A 84 5.18 2.94 -10.77
CA GLU A 84 3.95 3.04 -11.53
C GLU A 84 3.88 1.94 -12.59
N VAL A 85 2.67 1.55 -12.96
CA VAL A 85 2.44 0.48 -13.94
C VAL A 85 3.05 0.82 -15.31
N LYS A 86 3.00 2.10 -15.70
CA LYS A 86 3.59 2.60 -16.95
C LYS A 86 5.11 2.43 -17.01
N ASP A 87 5.77 2.35 -15.86
CA ASP A 87 7.23 2.24 -15.77
C ASP A 87 7.70 0.78 -15.75
N ARG A 88 6.78 -0.19 -15.69
CA ARG A 88 7.10 -1.62 -15.72
C ARG A 88 7.75 -1.98 -17.05
N LYS A 89 9.04 -2.30 -17.00
CA LYS A 89 9.78 -2.86 -18.14
C LYS A 89 9.74 -4.38 -18.08
N ASN A 90 9.23 -5.02 -19.12
CA ASN A 90 9.06 -6.47 -19.18
C ASN A 90 10.40 -7.20 -18.96
N CYS A 91 10.44 -8.13 -18.01
CA CYS A 91 11.57 -9.01 -17.70
C CYS A 91 11.25 -10.51 -17.93
N GLY A 92 10.02 -10.84 -18.34
CA GLY A 92 9.57 -12.22 -18.53
C GLY A 92 8.93 -12.47 -19.89
N TYR A 93 7.94 -13.35 -19.89
CA TYR A 93 7.17 -13.77 -21.06
C TYR A 93 5.72 -14.09 -20.63
N PRO A 94 4.75 -14.13 -21.57
CA PRO A 94 3.36 -14.45 -21.23
C PRO A 94 3.24 -15.79 -20.49
N GLY A 95 2.52 -15.79 -19.36
CA GLY A 95 2.32 -16.99 -18.54
C GLY A 95 3.49 -17.41 -17.67
N ILE A 96 4.55 -16.57 -17.54
CA ILE A 96 5.65 -16.82 -16.59
C ILE A 96 5.11 -16.93 -15.16
N SER A 97 5.61 -17.91 -14.41
CA SER A 97 5.28 -18.09 -12.99
C SER A 97 5.95 -17.03 -12.11
N GLN A 98 5.45 -16.85 -10.89
CA GLN A 98 6.08 -15.97 -9.91
C GLN A 98 7.50 -16.45 -9.57
N GLU A 99 7.69 -17.75 -9.43
CA GLU A 99 8.95 -18.40 -9.09
C GLU A 99 9.98 -18.21 -10.21
N ASP A 100 9.59 -18.42 -11.47
CA ASP A 100 10.46 -18.23 -12.62
C ASP A 100 10.83 -16.76 -12.79
N CYS A 101 9.90 -15.83 -12.54
CA CYS A 101 10.21 -14.40 -12.55
C CYS A 101 11.21 -14.01 -11.44
N ALA A 102 11.01 -14.53 -10.23
CA ALA A 102 11.92 -14.31 -9.11
C ALA A 102 13.32 -14.89 -9.38
N SER A 103 13.40 -16.07 -10.02
CA SER A 103 14.67 -16.69 -10.43
C SER A 103 15.49 -15.83 -11.40
N ARG A 104 14.81 -14.94 -12.14
CA ARG A 104 15.40 -13.96 -13.05
C ARG A 104 15.78 -12.65 -12.33
N ASN A 105 15.71 -12.62 -11.01
CA ASN A 105 15.92 -11.43 -10.16
C ASN A 105 14.99 -10.26 -10.54
N CYS A 106 13.74 -10.58 -10.88
CA CYS A 106 12.73 -9.61 -11.28
C CYS A 106 11.54 -9.57 -10.34
N CYS A 107 10.74 -8.51 -10.48
CA CYS A 107 9.54 -8.25 -9.71
C CYS A 107 8.33 -8.90 -10.37
N PHE A 108 7.43 -9.49 -9.58
CA PHE A 108 6.22 -10.12 -10.07
C PHE A 108 4.97 -9.45 -9.50
N SER A 109 3.99 -9.12 -10.34
CA SER A 109 2.65 -8.65 -9.95
C SER A 109 1.66 -8.82 -11.10
N ASP A 110 0.70 -9.71 -10.91
CA ASP A 110 -0.34 -10.13 -11.85
C ASP A 110 -1.71 -9.46 -11.62
N THR A 111 -1.78 -8.51 -10.68
CA THR A 111 -3.02 -7.85 -10.25
C THR A 111 -3.63 -6.91 -11.31
N ILE A 112 -2.90 -6.63 -12.40
CA ILE A 112 -3.32 -5.71 -13.47
C ILE A 112 -3.19 -6.44 -14.80
N PRO A 113 -4.27 -6.54 -15.61
CA PRO A 113 -4.22 -7.16 -16.93
C PRO A 113 -3.47 -6.28 -17.93
N GLU A 114 -3.10 -6.85 -19.08
CA GLU A 114 -2.53 -6.13 -20.24
C GLU A 114 -1.22 -5.37 -19.97
N VAL A 115 -0.51 -5.71 -18.89
CA VAL A 115 0.79 -5.13 -18.53
C VAL A 115 1.78 -6.23 -18.18
N PRO A 116 3.10 -5.98 -18.23
CA PRO A 116 4.08 -6.98 -17.82
C PRO A 116 3.87 -7.38 -16.35
N TRP A 117 3.61 -8.67 -16.13
CA TRP A 117 3.50 -9.23 -14.79
C TRP A 117 4.87 -9.45 -14.16
N CYS A 118 5.85 -9.88 -14.97
CA CYS A 118 7.26 -9.93 -14.58
C CYS A 118 7.99 -8.70 -15.14
N PHE A 119 8.55 -7.87 -14.27
CA PHE A 119 9.19 -6.61 -14.66
C PHE A 119 10.50 -6.38 -13.91
N PHE A 120 11.40 -5.61 -14.52
CA PHE A 120 12.68 -5.27 -13.91
C PHE A 120 12.49 -4.42 -12.63
N PRO A 121 13.29 -4.67 -11.57
CA PRO A 121 13.34 -3.79 -10.41
C PRO A 121 13.99 -2.44 -10.77
N LEU A 122 13.69 -1.42 -9.97
CA LEU A 122 14.41 -0.15 -9.96
C LEU A 122 15.35 -0.09 -8.75
N SER A 123 16.60 0.29 -8.98
CA SER A 123 17.56 0.51 -7.89
C SER A 123 17.00 1.48 -6.84
N VAL A 124 17.11 1.09 -5.56
CA VAL A 124 16.68 1.88 -4.40
C VAL A 124 17.77 2.82 -3.87
N GLN A 125 18.93 2.86 -4.54
CA GLN A 125 20.13 3.48 -3.98
C GLN A 125 20.09 5.02 -3.94
N ALA A 126 20.08 5.46 -2.67
CA ALA A 126 20.78 6.55 -1.97
C ALA A 126 20.63 7.98 -2.47
#